data_AF-A0A939HVV9-F1
#
_entry.id   AF-A0A939HVV9-F1
#
_cell.length_a   1.000
_cell.length_b   1.000
_cell.length_c   1.000
_cell.angle_alpha   90.00
_cell.angle_beta   90.00
_cell.angle_gamma   90.00
#
_symmetry.space_group_name_H-M   'P 1'
#
loop_
_entity.id
_entity.type
_entity.pdbx_description
1 polymer ?
#
loop_
_entity_poly.entity_id
_entity_poly.type
_entity_poly.pdbx_seq_one_letter_code
_entity_poly.pdbx_strand_id
1 'polypeptide(L)' 'MKIPSNLTLEQQFKLKVYQDQVKSMSKQEAQECLLEVLRQMMVKDNLVKQLLKNA' A
#
# COMPACT_ATOMS: atom_id res chain seq x y z
N MET A 1 3.88 20.70 -9.23
CA MET A 1 4.58 19.40 -9.23
C MET A 1 3.76 18.39 -10.02
N LYS A 2 4.33 17.68 -11.00
CA LYS A 2 3.69 16.49 -11.55
C LYS A 2 3.93 15.35 -10.56
N ILE A 3 2.89 14.91 -9.86
CA ILE A 3 2.95 13.74 -8.99
C ILE A 3 2.89 12.52 -9.92
N PRO A 4 3.91 11.64 -9.94
CA PRO A 4 3.86 10.42 -10.72
C PRO A 4 2.71 9.55 -10.20
N SER A 5 1.72 9.28 -11.05
CA SER A 5 0.55 8.46 -10.70
C SER A 5 0.77 6.96 -10.94
N ASN A 6 1.83 6.61 -11.66
CA ASN A 6 2.12 5.24 -12.08
C ASN A 6 3.13 4.58 -11.13
N LEU A 7 3.02 3.26 -11.00
CA LEU A 7 4.02 2.47 -10.29
C LEU A 7 5.34 2.44 -11.07
N THR A 8 6.47 2.56 -10.36
CA THR A 8 7.79 2.26 -10.92
C THR A 8 7.91 0.78 -11.27
N LEU A 9 8.88 0.41 -12.12
CA LEU A 9 9.13 -0.99 -12.48
C LEU A 9 9.38 -1.87 -11.23
N GLU A 10 10.12 -1.34 -10.25
CA GLU A 10 10.39 -2.02 -8.99
C GLU A 10 9.12 -2.23 -8.16
N GLN A 11 8.23 -1.24 -8.14
CA GLN A 11 6.94 -1.36 -7.45
C GLN A 11 6.03 -2.38 -8.14
N GLN A 12 6.06 -2.45 -9.48
CA GLN A 12 5.33 -3.48 -10.23
C GLN A 12 5.86 -4.88 -9.91
N PHE A 13 7.19 -5.05 -9.80
CA PHE A 13 7.79 -6.33 -9.40
C PHE A 13 7.40 -6.71 -7.96
N LYS A 14 7.45 -5.77 -7.01
CA LYS A 14 6.95 -5.99 -5.65
C LYS A 14 5.48 -6.39 -5.62
N LEU A 15 4.64 -5.74 -6.43
CA LEU A 15 3.23 -6.09 -6.53
C LEU A 15 3.02 -7.53 -7.01
N LYS A 16 3.86 -8.00 -7.95
CA LYS A 16 3.83 -9.40 -8.41
C LYS A 16 4.18 -10.37 -7.27
N VAL A 17 5.19 -10.07 -6.47
CA VAL A 17 5.54 -10.88 -5.29
C VAL A 17 4.39 -10.91 -4.28
N TYR A 18 3.77 -9.76 -3.99
CA TYR A 18 2.62 -9.70 -3.08
C TYR A 18 1.41 -10.48 -3.61
N GLN A 19 1.14 -10.45 -4.92
CA GLN A 19 0.07 -11.26 -5.51
C GLN A 19 0.27 -12.75 -5.25
N ASP A 20 1.50 -13.25 -5.40
CA ASP A 20 1.79 -14.67 -5.20
C ASP A 20 1.70 -15.05 -3.70
N GLN A 21 2.09 -14.14 -2.80
CA GLN A 21 1.90 -14.32 -1.35
C GLN A 21 0.42 -14.31 -0.94
N VAL A 22 -0.37 -13.35 -1.43
CA VAL A 22 -1.81 -13.24 -1.11
C VAL A 22 -2.57 -14.48 -1.58
N LYS A 23 -2.21 -15.07 -2.73
CA LYS A 23 -2.82 -16.32 -3.21
C LYS A 23 -2.59 -17.52 -2.28
N SER A 24 -1.50 -17.52 -1.53
CA SER A 24 -1.17 -18.58 -0.57
C SER A 24 -1.83 -18.39 0.81
N MET A 25 -2.47 -17.26 1.07
CA MET A 25 -3.09 -16.99 2.36
C MET A 25 -4.39 -17.76 2.54
N SER A 26 -4.65 -18.21 3.77
CA SER A 26 -5.99 -18.60 4.19
C SER A 26 -6.93 -17.39 4.20
N LYS A 27 -8.24 -17.66 4.22
CA LYS A 27 -9.25 -16.60 4.29
C LYS A 27 -9.07 -15.69 5.51
N GLN A 28 -8.73 -16.25 6.67
CA GLN A 28 -8.54 -15.48 7.89
C GLN A 28 -7.32 -14.55 7.78
N GLU A 29 -6.17 -15.09 7.35
CA GLU A 29 -4.95 -14.30 7.15
C GLU A 29 -5.16 -13.18 6.13
N ALA A 30 -5.88 -13.45 5.04
CA ALA A 30 -6.21 -12.44 4.04
C ALA A 30 -7.12 -11.33 4.61
N GLN A 31 -8.08 -11.67 5.47
CA GLN A 31 -8.95 -10.70 6.13
C GLN A 31 -8.16 -9.82 7.12
N GLU A 32 -7.29 -10.40 7.94
CA GLU A 32 -6.43 -9.67 8.87
C GLU A 32 -5.44 -8.77 8.12
N CYS A 33 -4.81 -9.29 7.06
CA CYS A 33 -3.91 -8.52 6.20
C CYS A 33 -4.62 -7.33 5.55
N LEU A 34 -5.83 -7.53 5.03
CA LEU A 34 -6.62 -6.46 4.40
C LEU A 34 -6.94 -5.33 5.40
N LEU A 35 -7.35 -5.67 6.61
CA LEU A 35 -7.62 -4.67 7.65
C LEU A 35 -6.37 -3.86 7.99
N GLU A 36 -5.21 -4.50 8.08
CA GLU A 36 -3.97 -3.79 8.38
C GLU A 36 -3.52 -2.91 7.20
N VAL A 37 -3.65 -3.35 5.95
CA VAL A 37 -3.39 -2.51 4.77
C VAL A 37 -4.28 -1.26 4.78
N LEU A 38 -5.58 -1.41 5.06
CA LEU A 38 -6.51 -0.28 5.16
C LEU A 38 -6.11 0.69 6.29
N ARG A 39 -5.68 0.16 7.44
CA ARG A 39 -5.16 0.97 8.56
C ARG A 39 -3.92 1.76 8.15
N GLN A 40 -2.95 1.11 7.50
CA GLN A 40 -1.72 1.75 7.05
C GLN A 40 -1.98 2.81 5.98
N MET A 41 -2.99 2.62 5.12
CA MET A 41 -3.40 3.64 4.15
C MET A 41 -3.90 4.93 4.84
N MET A 42 -4.71 4.81 5.90
CA MET A 42 -5.15 5.98 6.68
C MET A 42 -3.98 6.69 7.37
N VAL A 43 -2.99 5.94 7.88
CA VAL A 43 -1.77 6.52 8.47
C VAL A 43 -0.96 7.28 7.41
N LYS A 44 -0.79 6.68 6.23
CA LYS A 44 -0.11 7.31 5.10
C LYS A 44 -0.80 8.61 4.68
N ASP A 45 -2.13 8.64 4.65
CA ASP A 45 -2.90 9.85 4.34
C ASP A 45 -2.65 10.96 5.38
N ASN A 46 -2.61 10.60 6.67
CA ASN A 46 -2.27 11.55 7.73
C ASN A 46 -0.86 12.12 7.56
N LEU A 47 0.12 11.28 7.22
CA LEU A 47 1.50 11.71 6.98
C LEU A 47 1.59 12.65 5.77
N VAL A 48 0.95 12.31 4.65
CA VAL A 48 0.92 13.18 3.46
C VAL A 48 0.27 14.52 3.78
N LYS A 49 -0.86 14.53 4.51
CA LYS A 49 -1.51 15.77 4.96
C LYS A 49 -0.57 16.62 5.84
N GLN A 50 0.18 16.00 6.74
CA GLN A 50 1.15 16.72 7.59
C GLN A 50 2.30 17.31 6.76
N LEU A 51 2.86 16.53 5.83
CA LEU A 51 3.94 17.00 4.95
C LEU A 51 3.48 18.18 4.08
N LEU A 52 2.27 18.13 3.53
CA LEU A 52 1.72 19.21 2.71
C LEU A 52 1.38 20.47 3.53
N LYS A 53 1.04 20.34 4.82
CA LYS A 53 0.84 21.49 5.72
C LYS A 53 2.15 22.19 6.08
N ASN A 54 3.26 21.46 6.01
CA ASN A 54 4.61 21.94 6.35
C ASN A 54 5.45 22.27 5.10
N ALA A 55 4.84 22.29 3.91
CA ALA A 55 5.49 22.52 2.61
C ALA A 55 5.19 23.91 2.04
#